data_AF-A0A0Q9R0H5-F1
#
_entry.id   AF-A0A0Q9R0H5-F1
#
_cell.length_a   1.000
_cell.length_b   1.000
_cell.length_c   1.000
_cell.angle_alpha   90.00
_cell.angle_beta   90.00
_cell.angle_gamma   90.00
#
_symmetry.space_group_name_H-M   'P 1'
#
loop_
_entity.id
_entity.type
_entity.pdbx_description
1 polymer ?
#
loop_
_entity_poly.entity_id
_entity_poly.type
_entity_poly.pdbx_seq_one_letter_code
_entity_poly.pdbx_strand_id
1 'polypeptide(L)'
;MTYTKLLLTGGTSLLAGFFLFLAPLSTILEGTAGGLDWFLAAVGAFLLLEGITMFFLGMKARKRDLSRARTYREESSDRPFDDDRPQNPHQFPGAGVQGQVGTGGMP
;
A
#
# COMPACT_ATOMS: atom_id res chain seq x y z
N MET A 1 6.56 4.16 -6.81
CA MET A 1 6.97 5.10 -5.72
C MET A 1 5.85 6.01 -5.22
N THR A 2 4.80 6.28 -5.99
CA THR A 2 3.75 7.28 -5.67
C THR A 2 2.80 6.84 -4.55
N TYR A 3 2.52 5.54 -4.40
CA TYR A 3 1.57 5.02 -3.41
C TYR A 3 2.07 5.09 -1.97
N THR A 4 3.36 4.83 -1.76
CA THR A 4 4.00 4.96 -0.44
C THR A 4 3.93 6.40 0.03
N LYS A 5 4.13 7.38 -0.86
CA LYS A 5 4.01 8.81 -0.54
C LYS A 5 2.60 9.16 -0.08
N LEU A 6 1.56 8.73 -0.80
CA LEU A 6 0.16 8.95 -0.45
C LEU A 6 -0.24 8.34 0.90
N LEU A 7 0.27 7.13 1.20
CA LEU A 7 0.04 6.49 2.50
C LEU A 7 0.76 7.24 3.63
N LEU A 8 1.99 7.72 3.38
CA LEU A 8 2.77 8.44 4.38
C LEU A 8 2.16 9.81 4.65
N THR A 9 1.84 10.60 3.62
CA THR A 9 1.19 11.91 3.78
C THR A 9 -0.22 11.79 4.34
N GLY A 10 -1.01 10.81 3.89
CA GLY A 10 -2.32 10.54 4.45
C GLY A 10 -2.26 10.15 5.93
N GLY A 11 -1.30 9.31 6.30
CA GLY A 11 -1.08 8.87 7.68
C GLY A 11 -0.59 9.98 8.60
N THR A 12 0.35 10.82 8.16
CA THR A 12 0.81 11.98 8.95
C THR A 12 -0.27 13.04 9.09
N SER A 13 -1.06 13.29 8.03
CA SER A 13 -2.21 14.19 8.07
C SER A 13 -3.28 13.71 9.06
N LEU A 14 -3.56 12.40 9.08
CA LEU A 14 -4.47 11.78 10.04
C LEU A 14 -4.01 11.99 11.49
N LEU A 15 -2.73 11.75 11.79
CA LEU A 15 -2.17 11.97 13.12
C LEU A 15 -2.23 13.44 13.53
N ALA A 16 -1.78 14.34 12.65
CA ALA A 16 -1.81 15.78 12.92
C ALA A 16 -3.23 16.29 13.14
N GLY A 17 -4.17 15.89 12.27
CA GLY A 17 -5.58 16.24 12.38
C GLY A 17 -6.22 15.73 13.66
N PHE A 18 -5.89 14.49 14.09
CA PHE A 18 -6.39 13.92 15.34
C PHE A 18 -5.96 14.75 16.55
N PHE A 19 -4.67 15.08 16.68
CA PHE A 19 -4.20 15.87 17.82
C PHE A 19 -4.72 17.31 17.80
N LEU A 20 -4.77 17.95 16.62
CA LEU A 20 -5.30 19.30 16.47
C LEU A 20 -6.79 19.39 16.76
N PHE A 21 -7.55 18.33 16.45
CA PHE A 21 -8.97 18.26 16.78
C PHE A 21 -9.21 17.92 18.25
N LEU A 22 -8.39 17.04 18.83
CA LEU A 22 -8.57 16.57 20.21
C LEU A 22 -8.21 17.66 21.24
N ALA A 23 -7.19 18.48 20.97
CA ALA A 23 -6.73 19.52 21.88
C ALA A 23 -7.83 20.54 22.30
N PRO A 24 -8.61 21.14 21.37
CA PRO A 24 -9.70 22.05 21.72
C PRO A 24 -11.00 21.34 22.10
N LEU A 25 -11.06 20.01 22.06
CA LEU A 25 -12.33 19.29 22.19
C LEU A 25 -12.96 19.49 23.57
N SER A 26 -12.16 19.51 24.65
CA SER A 26 -12.66 19.73 26.00
C SER A 26 -13.23 21.14 26.17
N THR A 27 -12.56 22.18 25.67
CA THR A 27 -13.03 23.57 25.78
C THR A 27 -14.29 23.80 24.94
N ILE A 28 -14.43 23.12 23.80
CA ILE A 28 -15.64 23.15 22.97
C ILE A 28 -16.82 22.47 23.68
N LEU A 29 -16.60 21.30 24.28
CA LEU A 29 -17.63 20.56 25.02
C LEU A 29 -18.10 21.29 26.28
N GLU A 30 -17.19 21.99 26.95
CA GLU A 30 -17.48 22.81 28.14
C GLU A 30 -18.11 24.17 27.79
N GLY A 31 -18.20 24.51 26.50
CA GLY A 31 -18.77 25.78 26.02
C GLY A 31 -17.90 27.01 26.32
N THR A 32 -16.65 26.80 26.73
CA THR A 32 -15.67 27.86 27.03
C THR A 32 -14.76 28.17 25.84
N ALA A 33 -14.96 27.48 24.72
CA ALA A 33 -14.13 27.60 23.52
C ALA A 33 -14.11 29.03 22.95
N GLY A 34 -12.90 29.55 22.80
CA GLY A 34 -12.64 30.78 22.08
C GLY A 34 -12.58 30.58 20.58
N GLY A 35 -12.41 31.67 19.83
CA GLY A 35 -12.25 31.61 18.36
C GLY A 35 -11.05 30.77 17.90
N LEU A 36 -9.98 30.74 18.70
CA LEU A 36 -8.79 29.92 18.41
C LEU A 36 -9.10 28.42 18.49
N ASP A 37 -9.87 27.99 19.48
CA ASP A 37 -10.23 26.57 19.67
C ASP A 37 -11.09 26.05 18.52
N TRP A 38 -12.06 26.85 18.10
CA TRP A 38 -12.88 26.56 16.92
C TRP A 38 -12.05 26.50 15.63
N PHE A 39 -11.07 27.38 15.48
CA PHE A 39 -10.16 27.36 14.34
C PHE A 39 -9.30 26.09 14.34
N LEU A 40 -8.70 25.71 15.48
CA LEU A 40 -7.92 24.47 15.58
C LEU A 40 -8.77 23.24 15.30
N ALA A 41 -10.00 23.19 15.83
CA ALA A 41 -10.93 22.09 15.56
C ALA A 41 -11.29 22.00 14.08
N ALA A 42 -11.56 23.13 13.41
CA ALA A 42 -11.86 23.16 11.98
C ALA A 42 -10.66 22.67 11.14
N VAL A 43 -9.45 23.14 11.45
CA VAL A 43 -8.22 22.72 10.77
C VAL A 43 -7.95 21.23 11.00
N GLY A 44 -8.10 20.75 12.24
CA GLY A 44 -7.95 19.34 12.58
C GLY A 44 -8.93 18.44 11.84
N ALA A 45 -10.20 18.85 11.76
CA ALA A 45 -11.24 18.14 11.00
C ALA A 45 -10.92 18.09 9.49
N PHE A 46 -10.41 19.18 8.93
CA PHE A 46 -10.00 19.22 7.52
C PHE A 46 -8.83 18.27 7.22
N LEU A 47 -7.79 18.29 8.07
CA LEU A 47 -6.64 17.37 7.98
C LEU A 47 -7.04 15.90 8.12
N LEU A 48 -8.02 15.60 8.97
CA LEU A 48 -8.58 14.24 9.08
C LEU A 48 -9.27 13.81 7.78
N LEU A 49 -10.12 14.66 7.20
CA LEU A 49 -10.80 14.35 5.93
C LEU A 49 -9.81 14.16 4.78
N GLU A 50 -8.82 15.04 4.66
CA GLU A 50 -7.76 14.92 3.66
C GLU A 50 -6.95 13.63 3.86
N GLY A 51 -6.53 13.36 5.09
CA GLY A 51 -5.75 12.18 5.45
C GLY A 51 -6.48 10.87 5.15
N ILE A 52 -7.77 10.79 5.49
CA ILE A 52 -8.65 9.65 5.16
C ILE A 52 -8.70 9.47 3.64
N THR A 53 -8.94 10.55 2.90
CA THR A 53 -9.06 10.50 1.43
C THR A 53 -7.78 9.96 0.79
N MET A 54 -6.62 10.52 1.15
CA MET A 54 -5.33 10.07 0.64
C MET A 54 -5.01 8.62 1.03
N PHE A 55 -5.32 8.23 2.27
CA PHE A 55 -5.11 6.87 2.76
C PHE A 55 -5.95 5.85 1.95
N PHE A 56 -7.23 6.14 1.73
CA PHE A 56 -8.10 5.29 0.91
C PHE A 56 -7.64 5.22 -0.56
N LEU A 57 -7.22 6.34 -1.15
CA LEU A 57 -6.65 6.34 -2.50
C LEU A 57 -5.38 5.48 -2.58
N GLY A 58 -4.48 5.61 -1.59
CA GLY A 58 -3.26 4.81 -1.47
C GLY A 58 -3.56 3.32 -1.34
N MET A 59 -4.52 2.94 -0.50
CA MET A 59 -4.97 1.54 -0.35
C MET A 59 -5.58 0.99 -1.63
N LYS A 60 -6.48 1.74 -2.29
CA LYS A 60 -7.13 1.30 -3.54
C LYS A 60 -6.09 1.08 -4.64
N ALA A 61 -5.12 1.98 -4.74
CA ALA A 61 -4.05 1.86 -5.72
C ALA A 61 -3.12 0.67 -5.42
N ARG A 62 -2.77 0.44 -4.15
CA ARG A 62 -1.98 -0.73 -3.72
C ARG A 62 -2.73 -2.04 -3.94
N LYS A 63 -4.03 -2.10 -3.64
CA LYS A 63 -4.87 -3.28 -3.90
C LYS A 63 -4.91 -3.61 -5.39
N ARG A 64 -5.06 -2.60 -6.26
CA ARG A 64 -5.02 -2.79 -7.72
C ARG A 64 -3.68 -3.35 -8.19
N ASP A 65 -2.59 -2.90 -7.61
CA ASP A 65 -1.24 -3.36 -7.95
C ASP A 65 -1.00 -4.82 -7.55
N LEU A 66 -1.43 -5.22 -6.33
CA LEU A 66 -1.34 -6.61 -5.88
C LEU A 66 -2.30 -7.56 -6.61
N SER A 67 -3.47 -7.06 -7.04
CA SER A 67 -4.46 -7.85 -7.77
C SER A 67 -4.11 -8.05 -9.24
N ARG A 68 -3.11 -7.33 -9.77
CA ARG A 68 -2.62 -7.55 -11.12
C ARG A 68 -1.83 -8.85 -11.09
N ALA A 69 -2.30 -9.86 -11.82
CA ALA A 69 -1.53 -11.09 -12.02
C ALA A 69 -0.14 -10.71 -12.51
N ARG A 70 0.90 -11.08 -11.75
CA ARG A 70 2.29 -10.83 -12.11
C ARG A 70 2.63 -11.74 -13.29
N THR A 71 2.20 -11.35 -14.49
CA THR A 71 2.66 -11.99 -15.71
C THR A 71 4.15 -11.73 -15.79
N TYR A 72 4.96 -12.79 -15.90
CA TYR A 72 6.43 -12.77 -16.09
C TYR A 72 6.90 -12.03 -17.36
N ARG A 73 6.09 -11.11 -17.90
CA ARG A 73 6.30 -10.46 -19.20
C ARG A 73 6.79 -9.02 -19.10
N GLU A 74 6.90 -8.47 -17.91
CA GLU A 74 7.65 -7.22 -17.68
C GLU A 74 8.91 -7.57 -16.92
N GLU A 75 9.79 -8.29 -17.61
CA GLU A 75 11.20 -8.31 -17.28
C GLU A 75 11.68 -6.86 -17.33
N SER A 76 12.16 -6.40 -16.19
CA SER A 76 12.89 -5.15 -16.04
C SER A 76 13.92 -5.03 -17.16
N SER A 77 13.70 -4.10 -18.09
CA SER A 77 14.65 -3.68 -19.13
C SER A 77 15.84 -2.91 -18.53
N ASP A 78 16.30 -3.30 -17.35
CA ASP A 78 17.31 -2.56 -16.58
C ASP A 78 18.18 -3.50 -15.72
N ARG A 79 18.44 -4.70 -16.25
CA ARG A 79 19.25 -5.72 -15.59
C ARG A 79 20.09 -6.45 -16.65
N PRO A 80 21.43 -6.28 -16.68
CA PRO A 80 22.29 -7.19 -17.40
C PRO A 80 22.36 -8.48 -16.56
N PHE A 81 21.35 -9.33 -16.73
CA PHE A 81 21.27 -10.65 -16.07
C PHE A 81 21.52 -11.77 -17.08
N ASP A 82 22.30 -11.49 -18.13
CA ASP A 82 22.60 -12.42 -19.22
C ASP A 82 24.03 -12.98 -19.20
N ASP A 83 24.87 -12.64 -18.22
CA ASP A 83 26.25 -13.16 -18.14
C ASP A 83 26.43 -14.36 -17.17
N ASP A 84 25.46 -14.66 -16.31
CA ASP A 84 25.60 -15.72 -15.29
C ASP A 84 24.74 -16.98 -15.53
N ARG A 85 24.11 -17.11 -16.71
CA ARG A 85 23.42 -18.37 -17.06
C ARG A 85 24.38 -19.32 -17.76
N PRO A 86 24.70 -20.51 -17.20
CA PRO A 86 25.39 -21.53 -17.95
C PRO A 86 24.55 -21.93 -19.18
N GLN A 87 25.20 -21.94 -20.35
CA GLN A 87 24.63 -22.08 -21.70
C GLN A 87 23.87 -23.38 -22.00
N ASN A 88 23.51 -24.21 -21.00
CA ASN A 88 22.90 -25.50 -21.25
C ASN A 88 21.72 -25.81 -20.32
N PRO A 89 20.46 -25.74 -20.81
CA PRO A 89 19.25 -26.02 -20.04
C PRO A 89 19.03 -27.51 -19.70
N HIS A 90 19.87 -28.42 -20.18
CA HIS A 90 19.64 -29.87 -20.05
C HIS A 90 20.59 -30.60 -19.09
N GLN A 91 21.39 -29.87 -18.29
CA GLN A 91 22.37 -30.50 -17.39
C GLN A 91 21.85 -30.90 -16.00
N PHE A 92 20.55 -30.70 -15.69
CA PHE A 92 19.99 -31.12 -14.40
C PHE A 92 18.88 -32.17 -14.58
N PRO A 93 19.21 -33.47 -14.56
CA PRO A 93 18.21 -34.52 -14.37
C PRO A 93 17.95 -34.65 -12.86
N GLY A 94 17.00 -33.88 -12.33
CA GLY A 94 16.58 -34.09 -10.94
C GLY A 94 15.99 -32.88 -10.21
N ALA A 95 14.92 -32.28 -10.73
CA ALA A 95 14.06 -31.40 -9.91
C ALA A 95 12.62 -31.31 -10.47
N GLY A 96 12.12 -32.41 -11.02
CA GLY A 96 10.82 -32.49 -11.66
C GLY A 96 9.95 -33.64 -11.14
N VAL A 97 9.92 -33.85 -9.82
CA VAL A 97 8.89 -34.71 -9.21
C VAL A 97 8.25 -33.95 -8.06
N GLN A 98 7.33 -33.07 -8.40
CA GLN A 98 6.29 -32.66 -7.46
C GLN A 98 5.03 -32.26 -8.24
N GLY A 99 4.03 -33.14 -8.16
CA GLY A 99 2.64 -32.75 -8.34
C GLY A 99 2.00 -33.08 -9.68
N GLN A 100 1.81 -34.37 -9.99
CA GLN A 100 0.55 -34.78 -10.61
C GLN A 100 0.24 -36.26 -10.32
N VAL A 101 -0.40 -36.50 -9.18
CA VAL A 101 -1.20 -37.72 -8.99
C VAL A 101 -2.48 -37.49 -9.78
N GLY A 102 -2.50 -37.98 -11.02
CA GLY A 102 -3.62 -37.88 -11.95
C GLY A 102 -3.90 -39.24 -12.55
N THR A 103 -4.90 -39.91 -11.99
CA THR A 103 -5.57 -41.12 -12.46
C THR A 103 -5.87 -41.11 -13.98
N GLY A 104 -5.64 -42.24 -14.66
CA GLY A 104 -6.43 -42.58 -15.84
C GLY A 104 -5.75 -43.44 -16.91
N GLY A 105 -6.12 -44.73 -16.96
CA GLY A 105 -6.31 -45.45 -18.22
C GLY A 105 -5.17 -46.35 -18.71
N MET A 106 -5.38 -47.68 -18.56
CA MET A 106 -4.85 -48.71 -19.46
C MET A 106 -5.35 -48.48 -20.91
N PRO A 107 -4.70 -49.04 -21.93
CA PRO A 107 -4.73 -50.48 -22.22
C PRO A 107 -3.37 -51.18 -22.12
#